data_AF-A0A9Q4Q5P6-F1
#
_entry.id   AF-A0A9Q4Q5P6-F1
#
_cell.length_a   1.000
_cell.length_b   1.000
_cell.length_c   1.000
_cell.angle_alpha   90.00
_cell.angle_beta   90.00
_cell.angle_gamma   90.00
#
_symmetry.space_group_name_H-M   'P 1'
#
loop_
_entity.id
_entity.type
_entity.pdbx_description
1 polymer ?
#
loop_
_entity_poly.entity_id
_entity_poly.type
_entity_poly.pdbx_seq_one_letter_code
_entity_poly.pdbx_strand_id
1 'polypeptide(L)'
;MRAVEKVRGGRVYIRPIDQRFSIGDRVTVDEELAAYLCEERGDFERVDGERDGCTVDHDTLEDGEQCSRCDFVAPLPEPDNTDQNSMEALEAQLAADADDKSGASADSEDDASDESASGDEDSDDERVPTYEGEDYDPGEHTVSEIQKHVESTKDRRWLELVRDAEEEGQDRTTALDAIDARLNELEG
;
A
#
# COMPACT_ATOMS: atom_id res chain seq x y z
N MET A 1 15.54 1.97 19.32
CA MET A 1 14.52 2.42 18.35
C MET A 1 15.08 2.22 16.96
N ARG A 2 14.28 1.71 16.03
CA ARG A 2 14.67 1.44 14.64
C ARG A 2 13.83 2.31 13.73
N ALA A 3 14.44 2.88 12.69
CA ALA A 3 13.70 3.55 11.65
C ALA A 3 13.26 2.52 10.61
N VAL A 4 12.00 2.59 10.22
CA VAL A 4 11.45 1.80 9.13
C VAL A 4 10.83 2.75 8.10
N GLU A 5 10.93 2.39 6.83
CA GLU A 5 10.34 3.12 5.71
C GLU A 5 9.33 2.23 5.01
N LYS A 6 8.16 2.79 4.65
CA LYS A 6 7.19 2.05 3.86
C LYS A 6 7.66 1.98 2.42
N VAL A 7 7.94 0.78 1.93
CA VAL A 7 8.50 0.56 0.59
C VAL A 7 7.50 -0.05 -0.39
N ARG A 8 6.42 -0.67 0.12
CA ARG A 8 5.42 -1.39 -0.68
C ARG A 8 3.99 -1.22 -0.15
N GLY A 9 3.01 -1.59 -0.98
CA GLY A 9 1.57 -1.59 -0.67
C GLY A 9 0.90 -0.21 -0.70
N GLY A 10 -0.43 -0.19 -0.53
CA GLY A 10 -1.25 1.02 -0.40
C GLY A 10 -1.06 1.76 0.94
N ARG A 11 -1.87 2.81 1.19
CA ARG A 11 -1.79 3.59 2.44
C ARG A 11 -2.17 2.70 3.64
N VAL A 12 -1.40 2.78 4.71
CA VAL A 12 -1.54 1.90 5.88
C VAL A 12 -1.69 2.70 7.15
N TYR A 13 -2.66 2.35 7.98
CA TYR A 13 -2.84 2.94 9.29
C TYR A 13 -2.31 2.00 10.37
N ILE A 14 -1.40 2.49 11.22
CA ILE A 14 -0.78 1.70 12.29
C ILE A 14 -1.35 2.17 13.62
N ARG A 15 -2.29 1.38 14.17
CA ARG A 15 -2.99 1.70 15.43
C ARG A 15 -2.07 1.96 16.64
N PRO A 16 -0.99 1.18 16.88
CA PRO A 16 -0.09 1.45 18.01
C PRO A 16 0.48 2.87 18.08
N ILE A 17 0.63 3.53 16.94
CA ILE A 17 1.20 4.87 16.81
C ILE A 17 0.21 5.89 16.23
N ASP A 18 -1.05 5.49 16.04
CA ASP A 18 -2.15 6.32 15.56
C ASP A 18 -1.84 7.11 14.26
N GLN A 19 -1.01 6.55 13.38
CA GLN A 19 -0.47 7.26 12.22
C GLN A 19 -0.71 6.50 10.90
N ARG A 20 -1.00 7.27 9.84
CA ARG A 20 -1.10 6.75 8.46
C ARG A 20 0.23 6.91 7.74
N PHE A 21 0.60 5.88 6.98
CA PHE A 21 1.84 5.77 6.22
C PHE A 21 1.53 5.59 4.74
N SER A 22 2.23 6.37 3.91
CA SER A 22 2.32 6.23 2.46
C SER A 22 3.70 5.72 2.07
N ILE A 23 3.87 5.23 0.83
CA ILE A 23 5.18 4.80 0.32
C ILE A 23 6.17 5.97 0.43
N GLY A 24 7.35 5.70 1.02
CA GLY A 24 8.40 6.68 1.30
C GLY A 24 8.31 7.32 2.69
N ASP A 25 7.22 7.14 3.44
CA ASP A 25 7.13 7.65 4.82
C ASP A 25 8.06 6.86 5.75
N ARG A 26 8.74 7.58 6.63
CA ARG A 26 9.66 7.04 7.63
C ARG A 26 9.11 7.21 9.04
N VAL A 27 9.28 6.19 9.86
CA VAL A 27 8.94 6.26 11.29
C VAL A 27 9.96 5.57 12.15
N THR A 28 10.19 6.14 13.32
CA THR A 28 11.03 5.56 14.37
C THR A 28 10.13 4.80 15.34
N VAL A 29 10.30 3.48 15.40
CA VAL A 29 9.53 2.57 16.26
C VAL A 29 10.45 1.77 17.19
N ASP A 30 9.88 1.02 18.12
CA ASP A 30 10.63 0.04 18.90
C ASP A 30 11.02 -1.20 18.06
N GLU A 31 11.88 -2.05 18.61
CA GLU A 31 12.44 -3.20 17.90
C GLU A 31 11.40 -4.29 17.61
N GLU A 32 10.46 -4.51 18.53
CA GLU A 32 9.40 -5.50 18.37
C GLU A 32 8.44 -5.07 17.24
N LEU A 33 8.03 -3.80 17.25
CA LEU A 33 7.19 -3.25 16.20
C LEU A 33 7.94 -3.20 14.85
N ALA A 34 9.24 -2.86 14.83
CA ALA A 34 10.04 -2.92 13.60
C ALA A 34 10.13 -4.33 13.01
N ALA A 35 10.33 -5.35 13.85
CA ALA A 35 10.34 -6.75 13.42
C ALA A 35 8.99 -7.15 12.83
N TYR A 36 7.89 -6.84 13.51
CA TYR A 36 6.54 -7.10 13.02
C TYR A 36 6.25 -6.41 11.67
N LEU A 37 6.60 -5.12 11.52
CA LEU A 37 6.35 -4.36 10.30
C LEU A 37 7.16 -4.87 9.10
N CYS A 38 8.39 -5.35 9.32
CA CYS A 38 9.25 -5.86 8.26
C CYS A 38 9.04 -7.34 7.94
N GLU A 39 8.88 -8.18 8.96
CA GLU A 39 8.88 -9.66 8.80
C GLU A 39 7.47 -10.23 8.66
N GLU A 40 6.50 -9.68 9.41
CA GLU A 40 5.13 -10.19 9.38
C GLU A 40 4.27 -9.46 8.36
N ARG A 41 4.35 -8.12 8.31
CA ARG A 41 3.64 -7.33 7.29
C ARG A 41 4.34 -7.32 5.94
N GLY A 42 5.66 -7.18 5.91
CA GLY A 42 6.44 -7.09 4.66
C GLY A 42 6.29 -5.77 3.88
N ASP A 43 5.52 -4.80 4.38
CA ASP A 43 5.29 -3.48 3.75
C ASP A 43 6.43 -2.49 4.01
N PHE A 44 7.26 -2.75 5.01
CA PHE A 44 8.28 -1.84 5.53
C PHE A 44 9.68 -2.43 5.42
N GLU A 45 10.67 -1.58 5.15
CA GLU A 45 12.08 -1.93 5.17
C GLU A 45 12.79 -1.22 6.34
N ARG A 46 13.75 -1.89 6.97
CA ARG A 46 14.58 -1.29 8.01
C ARG A 46 15.50 -0.27 7.35
N VAL A 47 15.34 1.00 7.70
CA VAL A 47 16.28 2.06 7.37
C VAL A 47 17.22 2.18 8.56
N ASP A 48 18.32 1.44 8.54
CA ASP A 48 19.36 1.65 9.54
C ASP A 48 19.90 3.07 9.35
N GLY A 49 19.53 3.95 10.30
CA GLY A 49 19.80 5.39 10.29
C GLY A 49 21.28 5.77 10.42
N GLU A 50 22.17 4.80 10.29
CA GLU A 50 23.60 4.97 10.34
C GLU A 50 24.21 4.62 8.97
N ARG A 51 24.36 5.66 8.15
CA ARG A 51 25.67 5.92 7.53
C ARG A 51 26.67 6.38 8.61
N ASP A 52 26.68 5.75 9.78
CA ASP A 52 27.84 5.79 10.66
C ASP A 52 28.77 4.70 10.17
N GLY A 53 30.05 5.01 10.25
CA GLY A 53 31.10 4.33 9.52
C GLY A 53 31.01 2.82 9.62
N CYS A 54 31.26 2.17 8.48
CA CYS A 54 32.30 1.16 8.39
C CYS A 54 33.00 0.89 9.74
N THR A 55 32.45 0.00 10.56
CA THR A 55 33.31 -0.78 11.45
C THR A 55 33.99 -1.77 10.51
N VAL A 56 34.96 -1.28 9.74
CA VAL A 56 36.03 -2.13 9.26
C VAL A 56 36.57 -2.77 10.53
N ASP A 57 36.37 -4.07 10.70
CA ASP A 57 37.09 -4.85 11.68
C ASP A 57 38.58 -4.65 11.38
N HIS A 58 39.19 -3.66 12.05
CA HIS A 58 40.61 -3.38 11.98
C HIS A 58 41.35 -4.33 12.93
N ASP A 59 41.15 -5.63 12.74
CA ASP A 59 41.86 -6.67 13.45
C ASP A 59 42.02 -7.90 12.55
N THR A 60 42.75 -7.73 11.45
CA THR A 60 43.73 -8.71 10.92
C THR A 60 44.54 -8.00 9.84
N LEU A 61 45.54 -7.22 10.27
CA LEU A 61 46.67 -6.90 9.39
C LEU A 61 47.60 -8.11 9.38
N GLU A 62 47.41 -9.02 8.42
CA GLU A 62 48.52 -9.78 7.85
C GLU A 62 48.66 -9.40 6.38
N ASP A 63 49.69 -8.60 6.14
CA ASP A 63 50.35 -8.27 4.88
C ASP A 63 49.50 -8.10 3.59
N GLY A 64 49.36 -6.83 3.19
CA GLY A 64 50.08 -6.47 1.97
C GLY A 64 49.30 -6.18 0.67
N GLU A 65 48.06 -5.71 0.71
CA GLU A 65 47.42 -5.18 -0.51
C GLU A 65 46.83 -3.78 -0.30
N GLN A 66 47.56 -2.79 -0.81
CA GLN A 66 47.12 -1.40 -0.88
C GLN A 66 45.91 -1.32 -1.82
N CYS A 67 44.71 -1.19 -1.25
CA CYS A 67 43.51 -0.87 -2.02
C CYS A 67 43.61 0.58 -2.52
N SER A 68 44.17 0.75 -3.71
CA SER A 68 44.42 2.03 -4.39
C SER A 68 43.15 2.64 -5.01
N ARG A 69 41.97 2.37 -4.44
CA ARG A 69 40.68 2.79 -5.02
C ARG A 69 39.71 3.32 -3.98
N CYS A 70 40.20 4.26 -3.17
CA CYS A 70 39.35 5.17 -2.40
C CYS A 70 39.50 6.55 -3.02
N ASP A 71 38.93 6.75 -4.21
CA ASP A 71 38.72 8.08 -4.77
C ASP A 71 37.72 8.82 -3.85
N PHE A 72 38.32 9.58 -2.94
CA PHE A 72 37.84 10.78 -2.27
C PHE A 72 36.71 11.48 -3.05
N VAL A 73 35.46 11.10 -2.80
CA VAL A 73 34.29 11.88 -3.24
C VAL A 73 34.18 13.03 -2.27
N ALA A 74 34.54 14.23 -2.72
CA ALA A 74 34.40 15.46 -1.95
C ALA A 74 32.94 15.65 -1.50
N PRO A 75 32.71 16.16 -0.28
CA PRO A 75 31.36 16.42 0.22
C PRO A 75 30.65 17.42 -0.71
N LEU A 76 29.47 17.02 -1.18
CA LEU A 76 28.57 17.90 -1.92
C LEU A 76 28.22 19.13 -1.05
N PRO A 77 28.18 20.34 -1.61
CA PRO A 77 27.78 21.52 -0.87
C PRO A 77 26.34 21.33 -0.36
N GLU A 78 26.14 21.63 0.93
CA GLU A 78 24.82 21.56 1.55
C GLU A 78 23.84 22.49 0.83
N PRO A 79 22.58 22.07 0.61
CA PRO A 79 21.57 22.93 0.03
C PRO A 79 21.31 24.11 0.96
N ASP A 80 21.49 25.30 0.43
CA ASP A 80 21.21 26.59 1.07
C ASP A 80 19.72 26.63 1.47
N ASN A 81 19.44 26.57 2.78
CA ASN A 81 18.09 26.55 3.36
C ASN A 81 17.45 27.96 3.41
N THR A 82 17.56 28.75 2.35
CA THR A 82 17.05 30.14 2.33
C THR A 82 15.66 30.32 1.68
N ASP A 83 14.96 29.24 1.30
CA ASP A 83 13.64 29.34 0.67
C ASP A 83 12.47 28.80 1.53
N GLN A 84 12.45 29.16 2.82
CA GLN A 84 11.29 28.88 3.69
C GLN A 84 10.13 29.88 3.54
N ASN A 85 10.19 30.84 2.61
CA ASN A 85 9.18 31.91 2.47
C ASN A 85 8.35 31.86 1.17
N SER A 86 8.40 30.79 0.36
CA SER A 86 7.78 30.78 -0.98
C SER A 86 6.44 30.03 -1.10
N MET A 87 5.85 29.47 -0.03
CA MET A 87 4.57 28.74 -0.11
C MET A 87 3.30 29.53 0.24
N GLU A 88 3.38 30.74 0.82
CA GLU A 88 2.18 31.57 1.07
C GLU A 88 1.64 32.29 -0.19
N ALA A 89 2.29 32.17 -1.34
CA ALA A 89 1.91 32.90 -2.57
C ALA A 89 1.05 32.11 -3.57
N LEU A 90 0.76 30.82 -3.34
CA LEU A 90 0.08 29.96 -4.32
C LEU A 90 -1.40 29.67 -4.01
N GLU A 91 -1.91 30.11 -2.85
CA GLU A 91 -3.30 29.83 -2.43
C GLU A 91 -4.35 30.79 -3.03
N ALA A 92 -3.98 31.67 -3.98
CA ALA A 92 -4.85 32.72 -4.52
C ALA A 92 -5.27 32.57 -6.01
N GLN A 93 -4.97 31.47 -6.72
CA GLN A 93 -5.22 31.37 -8.17
C GLN A 93 -6.17 30.25 -8.64
N LEU A 94 -6.81 29.48 -7.76
CA LEU A 94 -7.63 28.31 -8.16
C LEU A 94 -9.15 28.55 -8.21
N ALA A 95 -9.58 29.80 -8.39
CA ALA A 95 -11.00 30.16 -8.52
C ALA A 95 -11.28 30.96 -9.80
N ALA A 96 -11.14 30.33 -10.97
CA ALA A 96 -11.81 30.76 -12.22
C ALA A 96 -11.47 29.80 -13.37
N ASP A 97 -12.20 28.70 -13.53
CA ASP A 97 -12.37 28.05 -14.84
C ASP A 97 -13.53 27.03 -14.74
N ALA A 98 -14.73 27.60 -14.61
CA ALA A 98 -15.96 26.96 -15.03
C ALA A 98 -16.35 27.60 -16.38
N ASP A 99 -16.88 26.80 -17.29
CA ASP A 99 -17.24 27.10 -18.70
C ASP A 99 -16.08 27.05 -19.72
N ASP A 100 -15.87 25.88 -20.33
CA ASP A 100 -15.93 25.84 -21.79
C ASP A 100 -16.57 24.55 -22.31
N LYS A 101 -17.52 24.76 -23.21
CA LYS A 101 -18.31 23.74 -23.88
C LYS A 101 -17.54 23.25 -25.11
N SER A 102 -17.97 22.07 -25.58
CA SER A 102 -18.24 21.77 -27.01
C SER A 102 -17.18 21.00 -27.82
N GLY A 103 -17.70 20.03 -28.58
CA GLY A 103 -17.05 19.41 -29.75
C GLY A 103 -16.81 17.91 -29.58
N ALA A 104 -17.83 17.02 -29.57
CA ALA A 104 -18.62 16.56 -30.71
C ALA A 104 -17.84 15.84 -31.84
N SER A 105 -18.51 14.79 -32.37
CA SER A 105 -18.23 13.95 -33.56
C SER A 105 -17.34 12.72 -33.28
N ALA A 106 -17.63 11.51 -33.74
CA ALA A 106 -18.68 10.96 -34.61
C ALA A 106 -18.59 9.42 -34.45
N ASP A 107 -19.71 8.71 -34.29
CA ASP A 107 -20.27 7.84 -35.33
C ASP A 107 -19.69 6.40 -35.30
N SER A 108 -20.49 5.48 -34.78
CA SER A 108 -20.64 4.11 -35.31
C SER A 108 -21.94 3.52 -34.77
N GLU A 109 -22.78 3.12 -35.72
CA GLU A 109 -24.17 2.73 -35.62
C GLU A 109 -24.33 1.24 -35.24
N ASP A 110 -25.58 0.86 -34.93
CA ASP A 110 -26.14 -0.51 -34.84
C ASP A 110 -25.85 -1.38 -33.60
N ASP A 111 -26.83 -1.47 -32.69
CA ASP A 111 -27.73 -2.64 -32.64
C ASP A 111 -28.93 -2.35 -31.72
N ALA A 112 -30.12 -2.43 -32.29
CA ALA A 112 -31.38 -2.21 -31.59
C ALA A 112 -31.81 -3.48 -30.85
N SER A 113 -31.93 -3.40 -29.52
CA SER A 113 -32.84 -4.24 -28.75
C SER A 113 -33.50 -3.41 -27.66
N ASP A 114 -34.63 -2.85 -28.08
CA ASP A 114 -35.76 -2.38 -27.30
C ASP A 114 -36.34 -3.55 -26.50
N GLU A 115 -36.21 -3.50 -25.17
CA GLU A 115 -37.15 -4.14 -24.24
C GLU A 115 -37.36 -3.14 -23.09
N SER A 116 -38.38 -2.30 -23.28
CA SER A 116 -38.90 -1.40 -22.26
C SER A 116 -39.46 -2.20 -21.08
N ALA A 117 -38.81 -2.11 -19.94
CA ALA A 117 -39.41 -2.41 -18.64
C ALA A 117 -39.14 -1.25 -17.68
N SER A 118 -39.93 -0.18 -17.80
CA SER A 118 -40.10 0.80 -16.74
C SER A 118 -40.91 0.15 -15.62
N GLY A 119 -40.22 -0.56 -14.73
CA GLY A 119 -40.76 -0.99 -13.45
C GLY A 119 -40.61 0.16 -12.46
N ASP A 120 -41.72 0.82 -12.14
CA ASP A 120 -41.91 1.50 -10.86
C ASP A 120 -41.73 0.45 -9.74
N GLU A 121 -40.53 0.35 -9.20
CA GLU A 121 -40.27 -0.38 -7.97
C GLU A 121 -40.17 0.66 -6.85
N ASP A 122 -41.25 0.70 -6.07
CA ASP A 122 -41.32 1.14 -4.69
C ASP A 122 -39.92 1.14 -4.06
N SER A 123 -39.45 2.30 -3.58
CA SER A 123 -38.30 2.38 -2.69
C SER A 123 -38.66 1.72 -1.35
N ASP A 124 -38.86 0.40 -1.39
CA ASP A 124 -38.62 -0.46 -0.26
C ASP A 124 -37.12 -0.32 -0.02
N ASP A 125 -36.77 0.25 1.14
CA ASP A 125 -35.45 0.27 1.73
C ASP A 125 -35.01 -1.19 1.85
N GLU A 126 -34.60 -1.78 0.73
CA GLU A 126 -33.84 -3.01 0.69
C GLU A 126 -32.51 -2.63 1.32
N ARG A 127 -32.49 -2.61 2.66
CA ARG A 127 -31.34 -3.07 3.41
C ARG A 127 -31.03 -4.44 2.83
N VAL A 128 -30.26 -4.43 1.73
CA VAL A 128 -29.32 -5.50 1.43
C VAL A 128 -28.73 -5.82 2.79
N PRO A 129 -28.99 -7.02 3.34
CA PRO A 129 -28.39 -7.38 4.60
C PRO A 129 -26.91 -7.26 4.34
N THR A 130 -26.31 -6.16 4.80
CA THR A 130 -24.90 -5.85 4.65
C THR A 130 -24.23 -7.05 5.26
N TYR A 131 -23.75 -7.93 4.40
CA TYR A 131 -23.05 -9.11 4.87
C TYR A 131 -21.87 -8.50 5.62
N GLU A 132 -21.67 -8.86 6.90
CA GLU A 132 -20.59 -8.31 7.74
C GLU A 132 -19.16 -8.59 7.18
N GLY A 133 -19.04 -8.96 5.89
CA GLY A 133 -17.81 -9.08 5.13
C GLY A 133 -17.72 -8.26 3.84
N GLU A 134 -18.69 -7.40 3.49
CA GLU A 134 -18.56 -6.51 2.30
C GLU A 134 -17.52 -5.40 2.49
N ASP A 135 -17.25 -4.98 3.73
CA ASP A 135 -16.20 -4.02 4.09
C ASP A 135 -14.92 -4.71 4.60
N TYR A 136 -14.74 -6.01 4.35
CA TYR A 136 -13.55 -6.72 4.82
C TYR A 136 -12.33 -6.31 3.99
N ASP A 137 -11.53 -5.38 4.50
CA ASP A 137 -10.25 -5.00 3.91
C ASP A 137 -9.15 -5.94 4.43
N PRO A 138 -8.62 -6.86 3.59
CA PRO A 138 -7.59 -7.77 4.06
C PRO A 138 -6.29 -7.04 4.37
N GLY A 139 -6.07 -5.85 3.81
CA GLY A 139 -4.90 -5.02 4.12
C GLY A 139 -4.84 -4.50 5.56
N GLU A 140 -5.98 -4.48 6.27
CA GLU A 140 -6.07 -4.20 7.71
C GLU A 140 -5.77 -5.42 8.60
N HIS A 141 -5.71 -6.62 8.02
CA HIS A 141 -5.49 -7.88 8.74
C HIS A 141 -4.11 -8.48 8.44
N THR A 142 -3.58 -9.22 9.41
CA THR A 142 -2.35 -10.01 9.21
C THR A 142 -2.63 -11.26 8.38
N VAL A 143 -1.59 -11.82 7.73
CA VAL A 143 -1.70 -13.08 6.98
C VAL A 143 -2.25 -14.20 7.86
N SER A 144 -1.79 -14.29 9.11
CA SER A 144 -2.26 -15.29 10.08
C SER A 144 -3.74 -15.13 10.42
N GLU A 145 -4.24 -13.91 10.56
CA GLU A 145 -5.66 -13.65 10.80
C GLU A 145 -6.52 -13.98 9.59
N ILE A 146 -6.06 -13.63 8.39
CA ILE A 146 -6.74 -13.95 7.13
C ILE A 146 -6.82 -15.46 6.96
N GLN A 147 -5.70 -16.18 7.12
CA GLN A 147 -5.69 -17.65 7.02
C GLN A 147 -6.67 -18.29 8.00
N LYS A 148 -6.67 -17.85 9.26
CA LYS A 148 -7.60 -18.35 10.27
C LYS A 148 -9.06 -18.09 9.88
N HIS A 149 -9.34 -16.92 9.30
CA HIS A 149 -10.69 -16.59 8.85
C HIS A 149 -11.10 -17.44 7.62
N VAL A 150 -10.21 -17.59 6.65
CA VAL A 150 -10.37 -18.44 5.46
C VAL A 150 -10.67 -19.90 5.84
N GLU A 151 -9.98 -20.45 6.85
CA GLU A 151 -10.24 -21.81 7.35
C GLU A 151 -11.63 -21.94 8.01
N SER A 152 -12.06 -20.91 8.74
CA SER A 152 -13.35 -20.90 9.43
C SER A 152 -14.53 -20.65 8.48
N THR A 153 -14.30 -19.88 7.42
CA THR A 153 -15.32 -19.47 6.46
C THR A 153 -15.48 -20.52 5.36
N LYS A 154 -16.73 -20.71 4.93
CA LYS A 154 -17.12 -21.60 3.82
C LYS A 154 -17.86 -20.84 2.71
N ASP A 155 -17.94 -19.53 2.85
CA ASP A 155 -18.62 -18.69 1.89
C ASP A 155 -17.68 -18.45 0.71
N ARG A 156 -18.03 -19.05 -0.44
CA ARG A 156 -17.26 -18.91 -1.68
C ARG A 156 -17.17 -17.45 -2.12
N ARG A 157 -18.28 -16.71 -2.03
CA ARG A 157 -18.32 -15.32 -2.51
C ARG A 157 -17.42 -14.43 -1.67
N TRP A 158 -17.39 -14.67 -0.36
CA TRP A 158 -16.47 -13.96 0.52
C TRP A 158 -15.00 -14.27 0.18
N LEU A 159 -14.67 -15.53 -0.07
CA LEU A 159 -13.31 -15.92 -0.45
C LEU A 159 -12.86 -15.30 -1.78
N GLU A 160 -13.75 -15.23 -2.78
CA GLU A 160 -13.49 -14.55 -4.05
C GLU A 160 -13.25 -13.05 -3.82
N LEU A 161 -14.10 -12.39 -3.01
CA LEU A 161 -13.96 -10.97 -2.68
C LEU A 161 -12.63 -10.64 -1.97
N VAL A 162 -12.22 -11.47 -1.01
CA VAL A 162 -10.94 -11.29 -0.31
C VAL A 162 -9.76 -11.56 -1.23
N ARG A 163 -9.89 -12.51 -2.16
CA ARG A 163 -8.85 -12.77 -3.16
C ARG A 163 -8.63 -11.57 -4.07
N ASP A 164 -9.70 -11.01 -4.65
CA ASP A 164 -9.61 -9.80 -5.49
C ASP A 164 -9.00 -8.64 -4.69
N ALA A 165 -9.45 -8.40 -3.45
CA ALA A 165 -8.92 -7.34 -2.61
C ALA A 165 -7.42 -7.53 -2.25
N GLU A 166 -6.96 -8.77 -2.09
CA GLU A 166 -5.54 -9.07 -1.89
C GLU A 166 -4.72 -8.86 -3.18
N GLU A 167 -5.23 -9.29 -4.35
CA GLU A 167 -4.60 -9.09 -5.67
C GLU A 167 -4.51 -7.60 -6.05
N GLU A 168 -5.47 -6.77 -5.63
CA GLU A 168 -5.44 -5.32 -5.89
C GLU A 168 -4.66 -4.54 -4.80
N GLY A 169 -4.55 -5.09 -3.59
CA GLY A 169 -4.08 -4.37 -2.40
C GLY A 169 -2.61 -4.58 -2.04
N GLN A 170 -2.26 -5.81 -1.63
CA GLN A 170 -0.95 -6.13 -1.04
C GLN A 170 -0.22 -7.29 -1.72
N ASP A 171 -0.89 -8.05 -2.61
CA ASP A 171 -0.33 -9.18 -3.34
C ASP A 171 0.44 -10.17 -2.45
N ARG A 172 -0.10 -10.44 -1.25
CA ARG A 172 0.54 -11.36 -0.32
C ARG A 172 0.31 -12.77 -0.82
N THR A 173 1.29 -13.28 -1.56
CA THR A 173 1.26 -14.62 -2.16
C THR A 173 0.88 -15.71 -1.16
N THR A 174 1.33 -15.62 0.10
CA THR A 174 0.95 -16.58 1.16
C THR A 174 -0.52 -16.52 1.56
N ALA A 175 -1.16 -15.34 1.52
CA ALA A 175 -2.59 -15.21 1.80
C ALA A 175 -3.41 -15.71 0.60
N LEU A 176 -3.01 -15.33 -0.62
CA LEU A 176 -3.64 -15.78 -1.87
C LEU A 176 -3.62 -17.32 -1.98
N ASP A 177 -2.47 -17.96 -1.75
CA ASP A 177 -2.32 -19.42 -1.82
C ASP A 177 -3.28 -20.14 -0.86
N ALA A 178 -3.47 -19.59 0.36
CA ALA A 178 -4.41 -20.14 1.33
C ALA A 178 -5.88 -19.96 0.90
N ILE A 179 -6.23 -18.83 0.28
CA ILE A 179 -7.57 -18.56 -0.24
C ILE A 179 -7.89 -19.46 -1.44
N ASP A 180 -6.95 -19.59 -2.39
CA ASP A 180 -7.09 -20.46 -3.55
C ASP A 180 -7.21 -21.94 -3.16
N ALA A 181 -6.39 -22.40 -2.20
CA ALA A 181 -6.49 -23.74 -1.66
C ALA A 181 -7.88 -24.00 -1.07
N ARG A 182 -8.45 -23.00 -0.38
CA ARG A 182 -9.79 -23.10 0.21
C ARG A 182 -10.90 -23.08 -0.84
N LEU A 183 -10.82 -22.22 -1.85
CA LEU A 183 -11.76 -22.18 -2.96
C LEU A 183 -11.80 -23.51 -3.70
N ASN A 184 -10.64 -24.09 -4.00
CA ASN A 184 -10.53 -25.39 -4.65
C ASN A 184 -11.12 -26.53 -3.80
N GLU A 185 -11.05 -26.47 -2.46
CA GLU A 185 -11.74 -27.44 -1.58
C GLU A 185 -13.27 -27.33 -1.68
N LEU A 186 -13.80 -26.12 -1.89
CA LEU A 186 -15.25 -25.89 -2.02
C LEU A 186 -15.79 -26.20 -3.42
N GLU A 187 -14.94 -26.16 -4.45
CA GLU A 187 -15.30 -26.52 -5.84
C GLU A 187 -15.16 -28.02 -6.14
N GLY A 188 -14.53 -28.78 -5.24
CA GLY A 188 -14.26 -30.22 -5.36
C GLY A 188 -15.47 -31.14 -5.29
#